data_AF-A0A9P1FHB1-F1
#
_entry.id   AF-A0A9P1FHB1-F1
#
_cell.length_a   1.000
_cell.length_b   1.000
_cell.length_c   1.000
_cell.angle_alpha   90.00
_cell.angle_beta   90.00
_cell.angle_gamma   90.00
#
_symmetry.space_group_name_H-M   'P 1'
#
loop_
_entity.id
_entity.type
_entity.pdbx_description
1 polymer ?
#
loop_
_entity_poly.entity_id
_entity_poly.type
_entity_poly.pdbx_seq_one_letter_code
_entity_poly.pdbx_strand_id
1 'polypeptide(L)'
;MSKLGMEEHTTFFLKFLGVLFFLMTFGQVGQLAYCWLMTGGLLWLALTSGLGFSHDDSVAVLAAVFGLRAIPFIGKRLMTLAATYPLALTFRFASKILPKYTIDEAQFFSCDGCSDEVAARRKASLQELSEKWKKKYPKCQEFSLELKKMISDLRFTSARCFPAFNGVVQKYLDPSMALDRTEGVDVVDIDENSAMDISGSYGVNVCGYEKYKEFIEEGWTTAKKQGLFLGSLDKTVLDNIARLRKISGQPEVSFHMSGTEAVMCAVRVARFNTQKPLVVTFGGAYHGWWDGMQPVAGNERLPSDVLCLKDMSNLSLKVIEARSSEIAAVLVNPLQCFHLNQSPPSDPVLSSNNRKVGPTPGYKEWLHRLRDTCKQGGIPLIFDEVYTGFRLHPRGAQGAYDVKADIVCYGKTLGGGLPIGVVCGPTDLMARGDAKKAARVNYVIGTFAGHPFVMASMNAFLKWLELPETIKSYDVMHANIDNFIKTANAKFQEKDYPIQLTNWFSVWSILYTKPGRYHWLFQYFLKDAGVSLSWVGTGRLLFSLEWKKEDYDRLLERLLSACEQMQKGGWWEEPKANIKAKLGVEIGTAVFKNVLGLTG
;
A
#
# COMPACT_ATOMS: atom_id res chain seq x y z
N MET A 1 31.56 47.29 -51.95
CA MET A 1 30.27 46.63 -51.68
C MET A 1 30.47 45.13 -51.71
N SER A 2 30.47 44.38 -50.61
CA SER A 2 30.57 44.75 -49.21
C SER A 2 30.79 43.47 -48.42
N LYS A 3 31.60 43.58 -47.37
CA LYS A 3 31.78 42.65 -46.24
C LYS A 3 30.47 42.33 -45.47
N LEU A 4 29.29 42.59 -46.04
CA LEU A 4 27.97 42.50 -45.41
C LEU A 4 27.33 41.11 -45.49
N GLY A 5 27.87 40.16 -46.28
CA GLY A 5 27.25 38.83 -46.43
C GLY A 5 27.71 37.76 -45.42
N MET A 6 28.90 37.90 -44.82
CA MET A 6 29.42 36.86 -43.93
C MET A 6 28.98 37.02 -42.46
N GLU A 7 28.70 38.24 -42.00
CA GLU A 7 28.25 38.47 -40.61
C GLU A 7 26.83 37.97 -40.37
N GLU A 8 25.91 38.12 -41.33
CA GLU A 8 24.53 37.61 -41.18
C GLU A 8 24.46 36.09 -41.14
N HIS A 9 25.22 35.39 -42.00
CA HIS A 9 25.28 33.93 -41.96
C HIS A 9 25.96 33.39 -40.68
N THR A 10 26.97 34.09 -40.17
CA THR A 10 27.65 33.70 -38.92
C THR A 10 26.77 33.98 -37.69
N THR A 11 26.03 35.08 -37.69
CA THR A 11 25.06 35.43 -36.64
C THR A 11 23.85 34.49 -36.67
N PHE A 12 23.39 34.09 -37.85
CA PHE A 12 22.39 33.04 -38.03
C PHE A 12 22.89 31.70 -37.48
N PHE A 13 24.12 31.31 -37.80
CA PHE A 13 24.72 30.05 -37.34
C PHE A 13 24.90 30.02 -35.81
N LEU A 14 25.28 31.15 -35.19
CA LEU A 14 25.43 31.29 -33.73
C LEU A 14 24.09 31.35 -32.99
N LYS A 15 23.07 32.04 -33.53
CA LYS A 15 21.69 32.02 -32.99
C LYS A 15 21.06 30.63 -33.15
N PHE A 16 21.31 29.97 -34.28
CA PHE A 16 20.88 28.59 -34.55
C PHE A 16 21.54 27.61 -33.58
N LEU A 17 22.85 27.74 -33.31
CA LEU A 17 23.56 26.98 -32.27
C LEU A 17 23.03 27.23 -30.86
N GLY A 18 22.67 28.47 -30.53
CA GLY A 18 22.04 28.82 -29.25
C GLY A 18 20.66 28.18 -29.06
N VAL A 19 19.84 28.14 -30.11
CA VAL A 19 18.54 27.43 -30.13
C VAL A 19 18.74 25.91 -30.12
N LEU A 20 19.77 25.38 -30.78
CA LEU A 20 20.19 23.98 -30.73
C LEU A 20 20.51 23.55 -29.31
N PHE A 21 21.31 24.35 -28.61
CA PHE A 21 21.73 24.11 -27.23
C PHE A 21 20.53 24.20 -26.27
N PHE A 22 19.63 25.17 -26.50
CA PHE A 22 18.38 25.31 -25.74
C PHE A 22 17.44 24.11 -25.93
N LEU A 23 17.24 23.63 -27.17
CA LEU A 23 16.36 22.48 -27.44
C LEU A 23 16.94 21.16 -26.90
N MET A 24 18.26 20.97 -26.93
CA MET A 24 18.90 19.77 -26.35
C MET A 24 18.76 19.68 -24.82
N THR A 25 18.51 20.78 -24.12
CA THR A 25 18.25 20.76 -22.67
C THR A 25 16.87 20.23 -22.27
N PHE A 26 15.92 20.08 -23.22
CA PHE A 26 14.55 19.61 -22.96
C PHE A 26 14.30 18.12 -23.30
N GLY A 27 15.23 17.23 -22.96
CA GLY A 27 15.03 15.77 -22.99
C GLY A 27 14.43 15.21 -24.29
N GLN A 28 13.59 14.17 -24.20
CA GLN A 28 12.99 13.49 -25.37
C GLN A 28 12.12 14.40 -26.26
N VAL A 29 11.53 15.47 -25.72
CA VAL A 29 10.71 16.41 -26.48
C VAL A 29 11.58 17.34 -27.33
N GLY A 30 12.71 17.77 -26.78
CA GLY A 30 13.73 18.55 -27.50
C GLY A 30 14.37 17.78 -28.66
N GLN A 31 14.64 16.48 -28.46
CA GLN A 31 15.20 15.61 -29.51
C GLN A 31 14.21 15.32 -30.65
N LEU A 32 12.92 15.14 -30.35
CA LEU A 32 11.87 14.98 -31.36
C LEU A 32 11.62 16.28 -32.13
N ALA A 33 11.58 17.42 -31.46
CA ALA A 33 11.48 18.74 -32.10
C ALA A 33 12.70 19.01 -33.00
N TYR A 34 13.91 18.65 -32.55
CA TYR A 34 15.16 18.76 -33.30
C TYR A 34 15.16 17.91 -34.58
N CYS A 35 14.86 16.60 -34.48
CA CYS A 35 14.83 15.72 -35.66
C CYS A 35 13.79 16.17 -36.69
N TRP A 36 12.67 16.76 -36.26
CA TRP A 36 11.62 17.24 -37.17
C TRP A 36 11.92 18.62 -37.77
N LEU A 37 12.55 19.53 -37.02
CA LEU A 37 13.08 20.81 -37.55
C LEU A 37 14.13 20.56 -38.64
N MET A 38 15.02 19.59 -38.41
CA MET A 38 16.11 19.26 -39.34
C MET A 38 15.65 18.51 -40.59
N THR A 39 14.50 17.82 -40.57
CA THR A 39 14.01 17.01 -41.72
C THR A 39 12.76 17.59 -42.39
N GLY A 40 11.85 18.19 -41.63
CA GLY A 40 10.60 18.79 -42.13
C GLY A 40 10.61 20.32 -42.18
N GLY A 41 11.35 21.00 -41.28
CA GLY A 41 11.40 22.47 -41.21
C GLY A 41 12.05 23.11 -42.44
N LEU A 42 13.16 22.54 -42.91
CA LEU A 42 13.84 22.99 -44.14
C LEU A 42 13.00 22.72 -45.40
N LEU A 43 12.29 21.59 -45.46
CA LEU A 43 11.40 21.26 -46.56
C LEU A 43 10.18 22.18 -46.61
N TRP A 44 9.65 22.56 -45.44
CA TRP A 44 8.51 23.47 -45.32
C TRP A 44 8.88 24.91 -45.72
N LEU A 45 10.05 25.41 -45.29
CA LEU A 45 10.56 26.72 -45.71
C LEU A 45 10.81 26.79 -47.23
N ALA A 46 11.21 25.67 -47.85
CA ALA A 46 11.35 25.56 -49.30
C ALA A 46 9.99 25.52 -50.02
N LEU A 47 8.96 24.90 -49.42
CA LEU A 47 7.61 24.85 -49.99
C LEU A 47 6.86 26.18 -49.85
N THR A 48 6.98 26.87 -48.72
CA THR A 48 6.28 28.15 -48.48
C THR A 48 6.89 29.29 -49.26
N SER A 49 8.19 29.28 -49.50
CA SER A 49 8.84 30.22 -50.42
C SER A 49 8.39 30.04 -51.87
N GLY A 50 8.16 28.79 -52.31
CA GLY A 50 7.54 28.48 -53.60
C GLY A 50 6.07 28.90 -53.74
N LEU A 51 5.40 29.18 -52.61
CA LEU A 51 4.01 29.66 -52.54
C LEU A 51 3.90 31.17 -52.29
N GLY A 52 5.03 31.90 -52.28
CA GLY A 52 5.06 33.37 -52.15
C GLY A 52 4.98 33.91 -50.72
N PHE A 53 5.10 33.07 -49.69
CA PHE A 53 5.18 33.53 -48.30
C PHE A 53 6.56 34.14 -48.01
N SER A 54 6.59 35.23 -47.24
CA SER A 54 7.87 35.75 -46.72
C SER A 54 8.49 34.77 -45.71
N HIS A 55 9.77 34.98 -45.40
CA HIS A 55 10.45 34.18 -44.37
C HIS A 55 9.74 34.29 -43.02
N ASP A 56 9.31 35.50 -42.66
CA ASP A 56 8.60 35.78 -41.40
C ASP A 56 7.21 35.12 -41.38
N ASP A 57 6.47 35.13 -42.49
CA ASP A 57 5.18 34.44 -42.57
C ASP A 57 5.32 32.92 -42.44
N SER A 58 6.39 32.37 -43.03
CA SER A 58 6.68 30.93 -42.96
C SER A 58 7.01 30.48 -41.53
N VAL A 59 7.78 31.30 -40.80
CA VAL A 59 8.09 31.09 -39.39
C VAL A 59 6.83 31.22 -38.52
N ALA A 60 5.99 32.23 -38.79
CA ALA A 60 4.73 32.43 -38.06
C ALA A 60 3.75 31.25 -38.25
N VAL A 61 3.60 30.74 -39.47
CA VAL A 61 2.76 29.57 -39.77
C VAL A 61 3.30 28.31 -39.08
N LEU A 62 4.61 28.07 -39.11
CA LEU A 62 5.23 26.94 -38.39
C LEU A 62 5.02 27.05 -36.87
N ALA A 63 5.21 28.24 -36.30
CA ALA A 63 4.97 28.49 -34.88
C ALA A 63 3.49 28.30 -34.51
N ALA A 64 2.55 28.72 -35.35
CA ALA A 64 1.12 28.53 -35.14
C ALA A 64 0.72 27.05 -35.21
N VAL A 65 1.20 26.30 -36.21
CA VAL A 65 0.96 24.86 -36.35
C VAL A 65 1.57 24.07 -35.18
N PHE A 66 2.79 24.44 -34.75
CA PHE A 66 3.44 23.81 -33.60
C PHE A 66 2.72 24.15 -32.29
N GLY A 67 2.32 25.41 -32.10
CA GLY A 67 1.50 25.86 -30.98
C GLY A 67 0.19 25.08 -30.90
N LEU A 68 -0.53 24.95 -32.02
CA LEU A 68 -1.77 24.17 -32.10
C LEU A 68 -1.56 22.68 -31.84
N ARG A 69 -0.45 22.08 -32.29
CA ARG A 69 -0.08 20.68 -31.99
C ARG A 69 0.43 20.47 -30.57
N ALA A 70 0.99 21.49 -29.93
CA ALA A 70 1.44 21.44 -28.55
C ALA A 70 0.27 21.52 -27.55
N ILE A 71 -0.86 22.16 -27.93
CA ILE A 71 -2.03 22.31 -27.05
C ILE A 71 -2.55 20.97 -26.49
N PRO A 72 -2.80 19.91 -27.29
CA PRO A 72 -3.24 18.62 -26.75
C PRO A 72 -2.20 17.98 -25.81
N PHE A 73 -0.91 18.12 -26.12
CA PHE A 73 0.18 17.58 -25.31
C PHE A 73 0.28 18.30 -23.95
N ILE A 74 0.23 19.63 -23.95
CA ILE A 74 0.23 20.46 -22.74
C ILE A 74 -1.04 20.18 -21.92
N GLY A 75 -2.20 20.15 -22.57
CA GLY A 75 -3.48 19.85 -21.91
C GLY A 75 -3.46 18.48 -21.22
N LYS A 76 -2.93 17.45 -21.88
CA LYS A 76 -2.76 16.10 -21.33
C LYS A 76 -1.79 16.06 -20.14
N ARG A 77 -0.68 16.81 -20.20
CA ARG A 77 0.27 16.94 -19.09
C ARG A 77 -0.35 17.64 -17.88
N LEU A 78 -1.05 18.75 -18.09
CA LEU A 78 -1.75 19.49 -17.03
C LEU A 78 -2.85 18.64 -16.40
N MET A 79 -3.63 17.93 -17.23
CA MET A 79 -4.66 17.00 -16.75
C MET A 79 -4.04 15.87 -15.91
N THR A 80 -2.92 15.29 -16.38
CA THR A 80 -2.18 14.27 -15.62
C THR A 80 -1.73 14.81 -14.28
N LEU A 81 -1.11 16.00 -14.25
CA LEU A 81 -0.64 16.66 -13.02
C LEU A 81 -1.79 16.92 -12.05
N ALA A 82 -2.93 17.40 -12.53
CA ALA A 82 -4.12 17.64 -11.73
C ALA A 82 -4.74 16.33 -11.18
N ALA A 83 -4.60 15.23 -11.92
CA ALA A 83 -5.03 13.89 -11.49
C ALA A 83 -4.01 13.18 -10.59
N THR A 84 -2.74 13.59 -10.59
CA THR A 84 -1.69 12.96 -9.78
C THR A 84 -1.99 13.07 -8.29
N TYR A 85 -1.74 11.99 -7.56
CA TYR A 85 -1.84 11.96 -6.11
C TYR A 85 -0.80 12.93 -5.49
N PRO A 86 -1.22 13.95 -4.71
CA PRO A 86 -0.32 15.04 -4.32
C PRO A 86 0.98 14.60 -3.62
N LEU A 87 0.91 13.59 -2.73
CA LEU A 87 2.09 13.11 -2.02
C LEU A 87 3.12 12.45 -2.94
N ALA A 88 2.72 11.92 -4.09
CA ALA A 88 3.68 11.38 -5.06
C ALA A 88 4.61 12.46 -5.63
N LEU A 89 4.20 13.73 -5.58
CA LEU A 89 4.99 14.87 -6.04
C LEU A 89 5.79 15.51 -4.91
N THR A 90 5.17 15.67 -3.74
CA THR A 90 5.71 16.51 -2.67
C THR A 90 6.46 15.75 -1.58
N PHE A 91 6.18 14.46 -1.38
CA PHE A 91 6.67 13.72 -0.20
C PHE A 91 8.20 13.70 -0.11
N ARG A 92 8.91 13.49 -1.23
CA ARG A 92 10.38 13.42 -1.26
C ARG A 92 11.06 14.72 -0.88
N PHE A 93 10.44 15.85 -1.24
CA PHE A 93 10.95 17.16 -0.86
C PHE A 93 10.67 17.40 0.63
N ALA A 94 9.43 17.11 1.06
CA ALA A 94 9.03 17.23 2.46
C ALA A 94 9.92 16.37 3.38
N SER A 95 10.22 15.12 3.00
CA SER A 95 11.00 14.20 3.81
C SER A 95 12.45 14.62 4.02
N LYS A 96 13.01 15.50 3.16
CA LYS A 96 14.37 16.03 3.31
C LYS A 96 14.45 17.22 4.26
N ILE A 97 13.33 17.92 4.47
CA ILE A 97 13.30 19.18 5.22
C ILE A 97 12.65 18.98 6.59
N LEU A 98 11.71 18.04 6.71
CA LEU A 98 11.04 17.70 7.95
C LEU A 98 12.06 17.12 8.95
N PRO A 99 12.42 17.86 10.02
CA PRO A 99 13.32 17.34 11.03
C PRO A 99 12.64 16.23 11.83
N LYS A 100 13.45 15.43 12.53
CA LYS A 100 12.92 14.59 13.60
C LYS A 100 12.33 15.50 14.67
N TYR A 101 11.07 15.22 15.03
CA TYR A 101 10.34 15.93 16.08
C TYR A 101 10.02 14.94 17.20
N THR A 102 10.36 15.30 18.44
CA THR A 102 10.09 14.50 19.65
C THR A 102 9.65 15.42 20.80
N ILE A 103 8.63 15.01 21.53
CA ILE A 103 8.15 15.66 22.75
C ILE A 103 8.99 15.13 23.93
N ASP A 104 9.39 16.02 24.83
CA ASP A 104 10.09 15.62 26.05
C ASP A 104 9.12 14.98 27.06
N GLU A 105 9.68 14.34 28.09
CA GLU A 105 8.87 13.66 29.10
C GLU A 105 8.08 14.62 30.00
N ALA A 106 8.54 15.86 30.18
CA ALA A 106 7.88 16.86 31.00
C ALA A 106 6.57 17.34 30.36
N GLN A 107 6.56 17.46 29.03
CA GLN A 107 5.40 17.83 28.22
C GLN A 107 4.55 16.62 27.83
N PHE A 108 5.12 15.41 27.83
CA PHE A 108 4.45 14.20 27.33
C PHE A 108 3.07 13.98 27.93
N PHE A 109 2.84 14.27 29.20
CA PHE A 109 1.58 13.95 29.90
C PHE A 109 0.51 15.06 29.82
N SER A 110 0.90 16.26 29.40
CA SER A 110 0.06 17.47 29.39
C SER A 110 0.09 18.23 28.06
N CYS A 111 0.65 17.64 26.99
CA CYS A 111 0.85 18.36 25.74
C CYS A 111 -0.46 18.75 25.03
N ASP A 112 -1.59 18.16 25.43
CA ASP A 112 -2.96 18.50 25.02
C ASP A 112 -3.64 19.59 25.88
N GLY A 113 -2.95 20.10 26.91
CA GLY A 113 -3.44 21.17 27.79
C GLY A 113 -4.34 20.70 28.93
N CYS A 114 -4.24 19.42 29.34
CA CYS A 114 -4.95 18.92 30.52
C CYS A 114 -4.48 19.60 31.84
N SER A 115 -5.16 19.35 32.95
CA SER A 115 -4.70 19.81 34.27
C SER A 115 -3.53 18.97 34.80
N ASP A 116 -2.81 19.50 35.79
CA ASP A 116 -1.71 18.79 36.45
C ASP A 116 -2.16 17.48 37.11
N GLU A 117 -3.38 17.45 37.65
CA GLU A 117 -3.98 16.24 38.23
C GLU A 117 -4.14 15.12 37.20
N VAL A 118 -4.54 15.47 35.98
CA VAL A 118 -4.70 14.51 34.87
C VAL A 118 -3.34 14.06 34.37
N ALA A 119 -2.39 14.98 34.22
CA ALA A 119 -1.02 14.65 33.84
C ALA A 119 -0.37 13.69 34.84
N ALA A 120 -0.56 13.91 36.14
CA ALA A 120 -0.11 13.03 37.21
C ALA A 120 -0.77 11.64 37.12
N ARG A 121 -2.08 11.58 36.87
CA ARG A 121 -2.83 10.32 36.71
C ARG A 121 -2.35 9.51 35.50
N ARG A 122 -2.11 10.18 34.37
CA ARG A 122 -1.54 9.58 33.16
C ARG A 122 -0.14 9.02 33.42
N LYS A 123 0.72 9.77 34.11
CA LYS A 123 2.07 9.30 34.49
C LYS A 123 2.01 8.06 35.38
N ALA A 124 1.18 8.08 36.42
CA ALA A 124 0.98 6.93 37.29
C ALA A 124 0.46 5.71 36.51
N SER A 125 -0.51 5.90 35.62
CA SER A 125 -1.06 4.85 34.76
C SER A 125 0.00 4.21 33.85
N LEU A 126 0.88 5.02 33.24
CA LEU A 126 1.94 4.49 32.38
C LEU A 126 3.04 3.77 33.17
N GLN A 127 3.36 4.25 34.38
CA GLN A 127 4.30 3.59 35.29
C GLN A 127 3.76 2.23 35.76
N GLU A 128 2.50 2.18 36.17
CA GLU A 128 1.83 0.94 36.56
C GLU A 128 1.85 -0.09 35.42
N LEU A 129 1.51 0.34 34.20
CA LEU A 129 1.54 -0.51 33.02
C LEU A 129 2.95 -1.05 32.72
N SER A 130 3.97 -0.20 32.82
CA SER A 130 5.39 -0.57 32.68
C SER A 130 5.79 -1.65 33.70
N GLU A 131 5.50 -1.44 34.98
CA GLU A 131 5.83 -2.41 36.04
C GLU A 131 5.09 -3.74 35.87
N LYS A 132 3.83 -3.69 35.42
CA LYS A 132 3.07 -4.89 35.07
C LYS A 132 3.72 -5.64 33.91
N TRP A 133 4.17 -4.95 32.87
CA TRP A 133 4.80 -5.56 31.70
C TRP A 133 6.17 -6.18 32.01
N LYS A 134 6.97 -5.57 32.87
CA LYS A 134 8.23 -6.17 33.35
C LYS A 134 8.00 -7.52 34.04
N LYS A 135 6.88 -7.68 34.75
CA LYS A 135 6.50 -8.94 35.39
C LYS A 135 5.87 -9.93 34.42
N LYS A 136 5.06 -9.44 33.47
CA LYS A 136 4.30 -10.26 32.53
C LYS A 136 5.15 -10.79 31.36
N TYR A 137 6.13 -10.03 30.90
CA TYR A 137 6.90 -10.30 29.66
C TYR A 137 8.43 -10.31 29.86
N PRO A 138 8.99 -10.91 30.93
CA PRO A 138 10.41 -10.80 31.22
C PRO A 138 11.28 -11.39 30.11
N LYS A 139 10.96 -12.59 29.59
CA LYS A 139 11.76 -13.23 28.53
C LYS A 139 11.58 -12.52 27.19
N CYS A 140 10.36 -12.09 26.85
CA CYS A 140 10.10 -11.33 25.64
C CYS A 140 10.89 -10.02 25.59
N GLN A 141 11.02 -9.32 26.72
CA GLN A 141 11.80 -8.09 26.82
C GLN A 141 13.29 -8.35 26.60
N GLU A 142 13.85 -9.37 27.28
CA GLU A 142 15.24 -9.78 27.09
C GLU A 142 15.52 -10.17 25.63
N PHE A 143 14.66 -11.02 25.05
CA PHE A 143 14.75 -11.46 23.66
C PHE A 143 14.72 -10.27 22.69
N SER A 144 13.81 -9.32 22.89
CA SER A 144 13.72 -8.15 22.03
C SER A 144 14.95 -7.25 22.13
N LEU A 145 15.53 -7.08 23.32
CA LEU A 145 16.70 -6.22 23.51
C LEU A 145 17.91 -6.77 22.75
N GLU A 146 18.12 -8.09 22.79
CA GLU A 146 19.18 -8.73 22.02
C GLU A 146 18.93 -8.66 20.51
N LEU A 147 17.71 -8.98 20.06
CA LEU A 147 17.37 -8.92 18.65
C LEU A 147 17.51 -7.51 18.05
N LYS A 148 17.16 -6.46 18.79
CA LYS A 148 17.31 -5.07 18.34
C LYS A 148 18.77 -4.71 18.06
N LYS A 149 19.77 -5.41 18.63
CA LYS A 149 21.19 -5.23 18.27
C LYS A 149 21.50 -5.83 16.91
N MET A 150 20.82 -6.92 16.52
CA MET A 150 21.17 -7.73 15.36
C MET A 150 20.29 -7.47 14.12
N ILE A 151 19.02 -7.08 14.28
CA ILE A 151 18.06 -6.94 13.17
C ILE A 151 17.67 -5.47 12.97
N SER A 152 17.99 -4.92 11.78
CA SER A 152 17.64 -3.54 11.40
C SER A 152 16.14 -3.30 11.38
N ASP A 153 15.36 -4.28 10.92
CA ASP A 153 13.91 -4.15 10.75
C ASP A 153 13.21 -3.96 12.09
N LEU A 154 13.67 -4.65 13.14
CA LEU A 154 13.14 -4.49 14.49
C LEU A 154 13.50 -3.12 15.08
N ARG A 155 14.70 -2.60 14.81
CA ARG A 155 15.04 -1.21 15.18
C ARG A 155 14.14 -0.22 14.44
N PHE A 156 13.91 -0.45 13.15
CA PHE A 156 13.09 0.41 12.31
C PHE A 156 11.62 0.45 12.77
N THR A 157 10.99 -0.71 12.97
CA THR A 157 9.58 -0.79 13.38
C THR A 157 9.38 -0.20 14.78
N SER A 158 10.28 -0.51 15.72
CA SER A 158 10.23 0.05 17.08
C SER A 158 10.31 1.57 17.07
N ALA A 159 11.16 2.15 16.21
CA ALA A 159 11.38 3.60 16.13
C ALA A 159 10.30 4.38 15.36
N ARG A 160 9.32 3.72 14.73
CA ARG A 160 8.39 4.37 13.78
C ARG A 160 6.97 4.59 14.29
N CYS A 161 6.55 3.93 15.37
CA CYS A 161 5.13 3.86 15.72
C CYS A 161 4.46 5.23 15.91
N PHE A 162 5.09 6.21 16.59
CA PHE A 162 4.57 7.57 16.79
C PHE A 162 5.71 8.61 16.88
N PRO A 163 6.10 9.29 15.78
CA PRO A 163 7.35 10.06 15.71
C PRO A 163 7.59 11.03 16.87
N ALA A 164 6.56 11.76 17.28
CA ALA A 164 6.63 12.74 18.38
C ALA A 164 6.76 12.09 19.77
N PHE A 165 6.18 10.92 19.99
CA PHE A 165 6.05 10.30 21.32
C PHE A 165 7.00 9.12 21.56
N ASN A 166 7.61 8.59 20.49
CA ASN A 166 8.44 7.39 20.53
C ASN A 166 9.56 7.48 21.57
N GLY A 167 10.20 8.65 21.69
CA GLY A 167 11.31 8.84 22.64
C GLY A 167 10.92 8.70 24.11
N VAL A 168 9.67 8.97 24.47
CA VAL A 168 9.17 8.82 25.85
C VAL A 168 8.57 7.43 26.02
N VAL A 169 7.64 7.01 25.14
CA VAL A 169 6.92 5.72 25.33
C VAL A 169 7.86 4.51 25.35
N GLN A 170 8.95 4.51 24.57
CA GLN A 170 9.92 3.42 24.56
C GLN A 170 10.70 3.28 25.88
N LYS A 171 10.72 4.31 26.73
CA LYS A 171 11.29 4.21 28.08
C LYS A 171 10.39 3.40 29.03
N TYR A 172 9.09 3.36 28.73
CA TYR A 172 8.07 2.74 29.58
C TYR A 172 7.64 1.37 29.04
N LEU A 173 7.47 1.25 27.72
CA LEU A 173 6.84 0.08 27.10
C LEU A 173 7.66 -0.41 25.91
N ASP A 174 7.97 -1.71 25.93
CA ASP A 174 8.47 -2.43 24.76
C ASP A 174 7.35 -3.31 24.18
N PRO A 175 6.77 -2.96 23.03
CA PRO A 175 5.69 -3.74 22.43
C PRO A 175 6.18 -5.00 21.72
N SER A 176 7.48 -5.26 21.63
CA SER A 176 8.01 -6.49 21.05
C SER A 176 7.52 -7.74 21.78
N MET A 177 7.31 -8.82 21.03
CA MET A 177 6.88 -10.12 21.53
C MET A 177 7.67 -11.20 20.82
N ALA A 178 8.07 -12.21 21.59
CA ALA A 178 8.62 -13.46 21.04
C ALA A 178 7.52 -14.51 21.12
N LEU A 179 7.00 -14.94 19.97
CA LEU A 179 5.95 -15.94 19.90
C LEU A 179 6.54 -17.35 19.93
N ASP A 180 5.89 -18.24 20.67
CA ASP A 180 6.22 -19.66 20.75
C ASP A 180 5.30 -20.46 19.83
N ARG A 181 3.98 -20.31 20.01
CA ARG A 181 2.97 -21.12 19.32
C ARG A 181 1.65 -20.38 19.09
N THR A 182 0.74 -21.05 18.39
CA THR A 182 -0.63 -20.61 18.12
C THR A 182 -1.60 -21.64 18.68
N GLU A 183 -2.71 -21.19 19.26
CA GLU A 183 -3.75 -22.05 19.86
C GLU A 183 -5.14 -21.45 19.58
N GLY A 184 -5.90 -22.06 18.66
CA GLY A 184 -7.18 -21.50 18.23
C GLY A 184 -7.00 -20.11 17.60
N VAL A 185 -7.69 -19.08 18.12
CA VAL A 185 -7.51 -17.69 17.67
C VAL A 185 -6.38 -16.93 18.40
N ASP A 186 -5.67 -17.60 19.31
CA ASP A 186 -4.65 -16.98 20.15
C ASP A 186 -3.23 -17.24 19.64
N VAL A 187 -2.35 -16.29 19.93
CA VAL A 187 -0.90 -16.47 19.90
C VAL A 187 -0.39 -16.58 21.34
N VAL A 188 0.54 -17.49 21.58
CA VAL A 188 1.18 -17.71 22.88
C VAL A 188 2.64 -17.31 22.77
N ASP A 189 3.10 -16.47 23.70
CA ASP A 189 4.48 -16.02 23.77
C ASP A 189 5.39 -16.96 24.58
N ILE A 190 6.70 -16.72 24.54
CA ILE A 190 7.70 -17.53 25.29
C ILE A 190 7.62 -17.37 26.82
N ASP A 191 6.83 -16.41 27.29
CA ASP A 191 6.48 -16.20 28.71
C ASP A 191 5.17 -16.93 29.07
N GLU A 192 4.59 -17.73 28.15
CA GLU A 192 3.33 -18.46 28.29
C GLU A 192 2.07 -17.57 28.40
N ASN A 193 2.16 -16.29 28.00
CA ASN A 193 0.97 -15.44 27.92
C ASN A 193 0.24 -15.69 26.60
N SER A 194 -1.07 -15.93 26.70
CA SER A 194 -1.97 -15.97 25.55
C SER A 194 -2.52 -14.58 25.23
N ALA A 195 -2.60 -14.26 23.94
CA ALA A 195 -3.29 -13.08 23.42
C ALA A 195 -4.08 -13.40 22.14
N MET A 196 -5.32 -12.89 22.04
CA MET A 196 -6.17 -13.04 20.86
C MET A 196 -5.53 -12.34 19.65
N ASP A 197 -5.25 -13.06 18.56
CA ASP A 197 -4.67 -12.45 17.37
C ASP A 197 -5.73 -11.79 16.49
N ILE A 198 -5.79 -10.47 16.55
CA ILE A 198 -6.56 -9.65 15.61
C ILE A 198 -5.66 -9.01 14.56
N SER A 199 -4.36 -9.36 14.54
CA SER A 199 -3.44 -8.98 13.46
C SER A 199 -3.64 -9.82 12.20
N GLY A 200 -4.28 -10.99 12.33
CA GLY A 200 -4.54 -11.97 11.26
C GLY A 200 -3.28 -12.37 10.50
N SER A 201 -2.14 -12.43 11.19
CA SER A 201 -0.81 -12.62 10.58
C SER A 201 -0.60 -11.77 9.32
N TYR A 202 -0.85 -10.47 9.42
CA TYR A 202 -0.71 -9.50 8.31
C TYR A 202 -1.59 -9.79 7.09
N GLY A 203 -2.73 -10.46 7.28
CA GLY A 203 -3.66 -10.83 6.23
C GLY A 203 -3.53 -12.27 5.77
N VAL A 204 -2.49 -13.01 6.20
CA VAL A 204 -2.33 -14.43 5.87
C VAL A 204 -3.43 -15.25 6.52
N ASN A 205 -3.72 -15.05 7.82
CA ASN A 205 -4.65 -15.90 8.56
C ASN A 205 -6.11 -15.64 8.17
N VAL A 206 -6.59 -16.28 7.10
CA VAL A 206 -8.01 -16.29 6.69
C VAL A 206 -8.72 -17.51 7.25
N CYS A 207 -8.08 -18.68 7.21
CA CYS A 207 -8.70 -19.96 7.52
C CYS A 207 -8.75 -20.26 9.01
N GLY A 208 -7.78 -19.74 9.76
CA GLY A 208 -7.50 -20.08 11.15
C GLY A 208 -6.22 -20.88 11.33
N TYR A 209 -5.56 -20.71 12.48
CA TYR A 209 -4.22 -21.26 12.72
C TYR A 209 -4.19 -22.79 12.63
N GLU A 210 -5.21 -23.46 13.16
CA GLU A 210 -5.29 -24.93 13.11
C GLU A 210 -5.41 -25.43 11.67
N LYS A 211 -6.18 -24.73 10.82
CA LYS A 211 -6.25 -25.07 9.40
C LYS A 211 -4.93 -24.83 8.67
N TYR A 212 -4.20 -23.77 8.99
CA TYR A 212 -2.86 -23.56 8.45
C TYR A 212 -1.87 -24.65 8.86
N LYS A 213 -1.92 -25.13 10.11
CA LYS A 213 -1.10 -26.28 10.55
C LYS A 213 -1.42 -27.53 9.74
N GLU A 214 -2.70 -27.82 9.48
CA GLU A 214 -3.11 -28.94 8.61
C GLU A 214 -2.51 -28.81 7.19
N PHE A 215 -2.60 -27.63 6.58
CA PHE A 215 -2.06 -27.41 5.23
C PHE A 215 -0.52 -27.54 5.19
N ILE A 216 0.16 -27.05 6.22
CA ILE A 216 1.62 -27.16 6.36
C ILE A 216 2.02 -28.62 6.55
N GLU A 217 1.31 -29.37 7.39
CA GLU A 217 1.59 -30.79 7.63
C GLU A 217 1.40 -31.64 6.37
N GLU A 218 0.33 -31.42 5.59
CA GLU A 218 0.12 -32.10 4.32
C GLU A 218 1.25 -31.77 3.32
N GLY A 219 1.64 -30.49 3.26
CA GLY A 219 2.77 -30.05 2.44
C GLY A 219 4.09 -30.71 2.85
N TRP A 220 4.36 -30.77 4.15
CA TRP A 220 5.60 -31.31 4.69
C TRP A 220 5.68 -32.81 4.50
N THR A 221 4.60 -33.54 4.80
CA THR A 221 4.51 -34.99 4.56
C THR A 221 4.78 -35.33 3.10
N THR A 222 4.25 -34.52 2.17
CA THR A 222 4.51 -34.68 0.73
C THR A 222 5.98 -34.45 0.38
N ALA A 223 6.56 -33.32 0.82
CA ALA A 223 7.94 -32.97 0.52
C ALA A 223 8.95 -33.93 1.16
N LYS A 224 8.71 -34.36 2.41
CA LYS A 224 9.55 -35.34 3.13
C LYS A 224 9.62 -36.68 2.39
N LYS A 225 8.53 -37.10 1.75
CA LYS A 225 8.46 -38.33 0.96
C LYS A 225 9.15 -38.20 -0.41
N GLN A 226 8.98 -37.07 -1.08
CA GLN A 226 9.43 -36.88 -2.47
C GLN A 226 10.85 -36.31 -2.60
N GLY A 227 11.35 -35.65 -1.56
CA GLY A 227 12.57 -34.86 -1.61
C GLY A 227 12.35 -33.47 -2.23
N LEU A 228 13.43 -32.70 -2.34
CA LEU A 228 13.42 -31.35 -2.90
C LEU A 228 14.03 -31.38 -4.31
N PHE A 229 13.20 -31.18 -5.33
CA PHE A 229 13.65 -30.93 -6.70
C PHE A 229 13.24 -29.51 -7.10
N LEU A 230 14.21 -28.76 -7.64
CA LEU A 230 14.04 -27.38 -8.09
C LEU A 230 14.20 -27.30 -9.62
N GLY A 231 13.58 -26.30 -10.23
CA GLY A 231 13.59 -26.09 -11.69
C GLY A 231 12.50 -26.86 -12.43
N SER A 232 12.35 -28.16 -12.18
CA SER A 232 11.21 -28.95 -12.69
C SER A 232 10.01 -28.88 -11.73
N LEU A 233 8.80 -28.91 -12.27
CA LEU A 233 7.56 -28.81 -11.50
C LEU A 233 6.99 -30.20 -11.18
N ASP A 234 6.37 -30.33 -10.01
CA ASP A 234 5.70 -31.57 -9.60
C ASP A 234 4.25 -31.65 -10.13
N LYS A 235 3.65 -32.85 -10.10
CA LYS A 235 2.30 -33.09 -10.62
C LYS A 235 1.20 -32.28 -9.93
N THR A 236 1.39 -31.89 -8.66
CA THR A 236 0.43 -31.11 -7.87
C THR A 236 0.21 -29.73 -8.48
N VAL A 237 1.22 -29.21 -9.20
CA VAL A 237 1.12 -27.93 -9.90
C VAL A 237 -0.03 -27.92 -10.91
N LEU A 238 -0.31 -29.04 -11.59
CA LEU A 238 -1.44 -29.11 -12.53
C LEU A 238 -2.80 -28.97 -11.85
N ASP A 239 -3.01 -29.62 -10.71
CA ASP A 239 -4.25 -29.48 -9.92
C ASP A 239 -4.41 -28.04 -9.42
N ASN A 240 -3.33 -27.46 -8.90
CA ASN A 240 -3.30 -26.07 -8.48
C ASN A 240 -3.66 -25.10 -9.61
N ILE A 241 -3.08 -25.28 -10.80
CA ILE A 241 -3.41 -24.47 -11.98
C ILE A 241 -4.89 -24.63 -12.33
N ALA A 242 -5.43 -25.85 -12.37
CA ALA A 242 -6.83 -26.06 -12.72
C ALA A 242 -7.79 -25.28 -11.80
N ARG A 243 -7.52 -25.29 -10.49
CA ARG A 243 -8.30 -24.56 -9.48
C ARG A 243 -8.12 -23.04 -9.61
N LEU A 244 -6.89 -22.57 -9.76
CA LEU A 244 -6.58 -21.15 -9.93
C LEU A 244 -7.22 -20.57 -11.20
N ARG A 245 -7.28 -21.33 -12.29
CA ARG A 245 -7.98 -20.94 -13.53
C ARG A 245 -9.48 -20.79 -13.29
N LYS A 246 -10.13 -21.71 -12.57
CA LYS A 246 -11.55 -21.61 -12.19
C LYS A 246 -11.83 -20.39 -11.31
N ILE A 247 -10.96 -20.13 -10.33
CA ILE A 247 -11.10 -19.01 -9.39
C ILE A 247 -10.94 -17.66 -10.11
N SER A 248 -9.81 -17.50 -10.80
CA SER A 248 -9.44 -16.25 -11.48
C SER A 248 -10.22 -16.00 -12.76
N GLY A 249 -10.69 -17.04 -13.43
CA GLY A 249 -11.26 -16.97 -14.77
C GLY A 249 -10.22 -16.82 -15.90
N GLN A 250 -8.92 -16.97 -15.59
CA GLN A 250 -7.83 -16.77 -16.54
C GLN A 250 -7.24 -18.11 -17.01
N PRO A 251 -6.69 -18.20 -18.24
CA PRO A 251 -6.16 -19.44 -18.79
C PRO A 251 -4.74 -19.79 -18.31
N GLU A 252 -3.91 -18.80 -17.97
CA GLU A 252 -2.52 -19.01 -17.58
C GLU A 252 -2.21 -18.59 -16.15
N VAL A 253 -1.22 -19.26 -15.56
CA VAL A 253 -0.80 -19.10 -14.16
C VAL A 253 0.73 -19.13 -14.11
N SER A 254 1.33 -18.24 -13.33
CA SER A 254 2.75 -18.24 -13.01
C SER A 254 3.00 -18.13 -11.51
N PHE A 255 4.02 -18.83 -11.01
CA PHE A 255 4.37 -18.92 -9.60
C PHE A 255 5.65 -18.14 -9.28
N HIS A 256 5.67 -17.53 -8.10
CA HIS A 256 6.72 -16.63 -7.58
C HIS A 256 6.86 -16.82 -6.06
N MET A 257 7.86 -16.20 -5.43
CA MET A 257 8.13 -16.37 -3.99
C MET A 257 7.38 -15.41 -3.09
N SER A 258 6.81 -14.33 -3.65
CA SER A 258 6.10 -13.33 -2.87
C SER A 258 5.09 -12.56 -3.70
N GLY A 259 4.16 -11.88 -3.02
CA GLY A 259 3.26 -10.92 -3.67
C GLY A 259 4.00 -9.77 -4.38
N THR A 260 5.14 -9.32 -3.83
CA THR A 260 6.00 -8.31 -4.51
C THR A 260 6.49 -8.83 -5.86
N GLU A 261 6.95 -10.09 -5.93
CA GLU A 261 7.39 -10.69 -7.19
C GLU A 261 6.23 -10.93 -8.15
N ALA A 262 5.05 -11.31 -7.66
CA ALA A 262 3.86 -11.45 -8.48
C ALA A 262 3.47 -10.12 -9.16
N VAL A 263 3.44 -9.01 -8.40
CA VAL A 263 3.19 -7.67 -8.96
C VAL A 263 4.30 -7.28 -9.95
N MET A 264 5.56 -7.52 -9.60
CA MET A 264 6.69 -7.23 -10.48
C MET A 264 6.58 -8.00 -11.81
N CYS A 265 6.21 -9.29 -11.76
CA CYS A 265 5.96 -10.10 -12.95
C CYS A 265 4.77 -9.57 -13.75
N ALA A 266 3.62 -9.32 -13.12
CA ALA A 266 2.42 -8.81 -13.78
C ALA A 266 2.66 -7.51 -14.54
N VAL A 267 3.35 -6.55 -13.91
CA VAL A 267 3.74 -5.30 -14.56
C VAL A 267 4.71 -5.54 -15.71
N ARG A 268 5.69 -6.44 -15.53
CA ARG A 268 6.69 -6.73 -16.56
C ARG A 268 6.08 -7.41 -17.78
N VAL A 269 5.21 -8.40 -17.60
CA VAL A 269 4.53 -9.09 -18.73
C VAL A 269 3.58 -8.14 -19.47
N ALA A 270 2.88 -7.26 -18.75
CA ALA A 270 2.03 -6.24 -19.38
C ALA A 270 2.87 -5.27 -20.24
N ARG A 271 3.99 -4.75 -19.71
CA ARG A 271 4.90 -3.89 -20.48
C ARG A 271 5.52 -4.60 -21.66
N PHE A 272 5.95 -5.85 -21.46
CA PHE A 272 6.51 -6.66 -22.54
C PHE A 272 5.47 -6.76 -23.67
N ASN A 273 4.29 -7.33 -23.41
CA ASN A 273 3.33 -7.63 -24.47
C ASN A 273 2.65 -6.40 -25.08
N THR A 274 2.38 -5.36 -24.30
CA THR A 274 1.80 -4.12 -24.84
C THR A 274 2.82 -3.18 -25.49
N GLN A 275 4.11 -3.31 -25.16
CA GLN A 275 5.20 -2.41 -25.56
C GLN A 275 4.97 -0.94 -25.17
N LYS A 276 4.14 -0.71 -24.16
CA LYS A 276 3.82 0.62 -23.64
C LYS A 276 4.67 0.93 -22.41
N PRO A 277 5.09 2.19 -22.20
CA PRO A 277 6.03 2.52 -21.12
C PRO A 277 5.36 2.71 -19.76
N LEU A 278 4.14 3.24 -19.70
CA LEU A 278 3.55 3.73 -18.46
C LEU A 278 2.73 2.66 -17.74
N VAL A 279 2.73 2.71 -16.42
CA VAL A 279 1.79 1.96 -15.57
C VAL A 279 1.04 2.97 -14.71
N VAL A 280 -0.26 2.75 -14.53
CA VAL A 280 -1.07 3.57 -13.62
C VAL A 280 -1.23 2.83 -12.29
N THR A 281 -1.04 3.56 -11.19
CA THR A 281 -1.37 3.13 -9.82
C THR A 281 -2.20 4.20 -9.14
N PHE A 282 -2.73 3.92 -7.95
CA PHE A 282 -3.54 4.86 -7.19
C PHE A 282 -2.90 5.22 -5.85
N GLY A 283 -3.07 6.49 -5.44
CA GLY A 283 -2.52 7.02 -4.19
C GLY A 283 -2.97 6.21 -2.97
N GLY A 284 -2.01 5.89 -2.10
CA GLY A 284 -2.27 5.15 -0.86
C GLY A 284 -2.36 3.63 -1.03
N ALA A 285 -2.20 3.08 -2.24
CA ALA A 285 -2.07 1.64 -2.44
C ALA A 285 -0.74 1.09 -1.90
N TYR A 286 -0.72 -0.19 -1.56
CA TYR A 286 0.52 -0.95 -1.32
C TYR A 286 0.55 -2.17 -2.24
N HIS A 287 1.63 -2.30 -2.99
CA HIS A 287 1.82 -3.31 -4.04
C HIS A 287 3.18 -4.03 -3.88
N GLY A 288 3.63 -4.16 -2.64
CA GLY A 288 4.99 -4.61 -2.32
C GLY A 288 5.98 -3.45 -2.20
N TRP A 289 7.25 -3.80 -2.02
CA TRP A 289 8.34 -2.86 -1.76
C TRP A 289 9.28 -2.65 -2.96
N TRP A 290 8.92 -3.17 -4.15
CA TRP A 290 9.67 -2.90 -5.37
C TRP A 290 9.62 -1.40 -5.72
N ASP A 291 10.78 -0.80 -6.04
CA ASP A 291 10.96 0.63 -6.35
C ASP A 291 10.00 1.18 -7.42
N GLY A 292 9.47 0.33 -8.30
CA GLY A 292 8.46 0.74 -9.28
C GLY A 292 7.12 1.12 -8.64
N MET A 293 6.77 0.49 -7.51
CA MET A 293 5.42 0.52 -6.95
C MET A 293 5.32 1.27 -5.61
N GLN A 294 6.38 2.00 -5.23
CA GLN A 294 6.41 2.88 -4.06
C GLN A 294 6.64 4.34 -4.48
N PRO A 295 5.62 5.06 -4.98
CA PRO A 295 5.78 6.44 -5.45
C PRO A 295 5.84 7.49 -4.32
N VAL A 296 5.73 7.08 -3.05
CA VAL A 296 5.67 7.97 -1.87
C VAL A 296 6.76 7.63 -0.85
N ALA A 297 6.39 7.40 0.41
CA ALA A 297 7.32 7.11 1.49
C ALA A 297 8.07 5.79 1.31
N GLY A 298 9.36 5.79 1.66
CA GLY A 298 10.21 4.60 1.69
C GLY A 298 11.02 4.35 0.42
N ASN A 299 10.94 5.22 -0.59
CA ASN A 299 11.65 5.05 -1.85
C ASN A 299 12.38 6.33 -2.28
N GLU A 300 13.71 6.23 -2.43
CA GLU A 300 14.56 7.33 -2.88
C GLU A 300 14.64 7.45 -4.40
N ARG A 301 14.01 6.57 -5.18
CA ARG A 301 13.91 6.66 -6.65
C ARG A 301 12.61 7.33 -7.10
N LEU A 302 12.67 8.26 -8.06
CA LEU A 302 11.48 8.84 -8.68
C LEU A 302 11.11 8.02 -9.91
N PRO A 303 10.03 7.23 -9.91
CA PRO A 303 9.62 6.47 -11.08
C PRO A 303 9.04 7.42 -12.13
N SER A 304 9.73 7.59 -13.26
CA SER A 304 9.25 8.37 -14.42
C SER A 304 8.23 7.60 -15.27
N ASP A 305 8.11 6.29 -15.04
CA ASP A 305 7.36 5.31 -15.80
C ASP A 305 6.05 4.87 -15.10
N VAL A 306 5.70 5.51 -13.98
CA VAL A 306 4.51 5.20 -13.18
C VAL A 306 3.71 6.45 -12.89
N LEU A 307 2.43 6.44 -13.27
CA LEU A 307 1.46 7.49 -12.96
C LEU A 307 0.70 7.12 -11.68
N CYS A 308 1.07 7.74 -10.56
CA CYS A 308 0.31 7.60 -9.31
C CYS A 308 -0.86 8.59 -9.29
N LEU A 309 -2.06 8.13 -9.64
CA LEU A 309 -3.25 8.96 -9.77
C LEU A 309 -4.08 8.97 -8.48
N LYS A 310 -4.97 9.95 -8.36
CA LYS A 310 -5.98 10.00 -7.28
C LYS A 310 -6.97 8.85 -7.47
N ASP A 311 -7.21 8.12 -6.39
CA ASP A 311 -8.25 7.08 -6.33
C ASP A 311 -9.65 7.72 -6.43
N MET A 312 -10.64 6.96 -6.90
CA MET A 312 -12.05 7.38 -7.03
C MET A 312 -12.31 8.70 -7.79
N SER A 313 -11.36 9.13 -8.62
CA SER A 313 -11.43 10.41 -9.32
C SER A 313 -11.85 10.24 -10.78
N ASN A 314 -12.88 10.98 -11.19
CA ASN A 314 -13.29 11.07 -12.60
C ASN A 314 -12.17 11.62 -13.50
N LEU A 315 -11.33 12.51 -12.96
CA LEU A 315 -10.19 13.05 -13.70
C LEU A 315 -9.13 11.96 -13.95
N SER A 316 -8.95 11.03 -13.01
CA SER A 316 -8.04 9.89 -13.20
C SER A 316 -8.50 8.98 -14.33
N LEU A 317 -9.81 8.71 -14.43
CA LEU A 317 -10.38 7.95 -15.56
C LEU A 317 -10.16 8.66 -16.90
N LYS A 318 -10.37 9.99 -16.96
CA LYS A 318 -10.08 10.79 -18.17
C LYS A 318 -8.60 10.76 -18.57
N VAL A 319 -7.69 10.76 -17.59
CA VAL A 319 -6.25 10.63 -17.86
C VAL A 319 -5.94 9.23 -18.41
N ILE A 320 -6.52 8.17 -17.84
CA ILE A 320 -6.34 6.81 -18.35
C ILE A 320 -6.81 6.71 -19.81
N GLU A 321 -7.98 7.27 -20.12
CA GLU A 321 -8.53 7.33 -21.48
C GLU A 321 -7.62 8.11 -22.44
N ALA A 322 -7.26 9.36 -22.08
CA ALA A 322 -6.44 10.25 -22.90
C ALA A 322 -4.99 9.76 -23.08
N ARG A 323 -4.53 8.83 -22.24
CA ARG A 323 -3.17 8.25 -22.27
C ARG A 323 -3.16 6.76 -22.58
N SER A 324 -4.27 6.20 -23.04
CA SER A 324 -4.43 4.77 -23.33
C SER A 324 -3.36 4.19 -24.25
N SER A 325 -2.87 4.97 -25.22
CA SER A 325 -1.78 4.57 -26.12
C SER A 325 -0.40 4.43 -25.44
N GLU A 326 -0.20 5.01 -24.26
CA GLU A 326 1.06 4.99 -23.51
C GLU A 326 1.02 4.05 -22.28
N ILE A 327 -0.17 3.60 -21.87
CA ILE A 327 -0.36 2.83 -20.63
C ILE A 327 -0.37 1.33 -20.92
N ALA A 328 0.63 0.64 -20.37
CA ALA A 328 0.77 -0.81 -20.42
C ALA A 328 -0.21 -1.55 -19.53
N ALA A 329 -0.56 -0.97 -18.38
CA ALA A 329 -1.50 -1.55 -17.44
C ALA A 329 -2.00 -0.50 -16.45
N VAL A 330 -3.19 -0.75 -15.91
CA VAL A 330 -3.68 -0.10 -14.69
C VAL A 330 -3.65 -1.12 -13.55
N LEU A 331 -2.93 -0.82 -12.48
CA LEU A 331 -2.82 -1.67 -11.29
C LEU A 331 -3.64 -1.03 -10.15
N VAL A 332 -4.57 -1.80 -9.59
CA VAL A 332 -5.41 -1.39 -8.46
C VAL A 332 -5.35 -2.43 -7.35
N ASN A 333 -5.28 -1.97 -6.10
CA ASN A 333 -5.45 -2.84 -4.93
C ASN A 333 -6.89 -2.67 -4.42
N PRO A 334 -7.77 -3.67 -4.52
CA PRO A 334 -9.16 -3.53 -4.09
C PRO A 334 -9.34 -3.19 -2.60
N LEU A 335 -8.31 -3.42 -1.76
CA LEU A 335 -8.28 -2.98 -0.35
C LEU A 335 -8.40 -1.46 -0.21
N GLN A 336 -8.08 -0.67 -1.24
CA GLN A 336 -8.11 0.80 -1.16
C GLN A 336 -9.50 1.36 -0.84
N CYS A 337 -10.57 0.61 -1.12
CA CYS A 337 -11.94 0.92 -0.66
C CYS A 337 -12.04 1.10 0.85
N PHE A 338 -11.12 0.53 1.60
CA PHE A 338 -11.04 0.58 3.03
C PHE A 338 -9.69 1.23 3.34
N HIS A 339 -9.67 2.57 3.44
CA HIS A 339 -8.47 3.41 3.53
C HIS A 339 -7.64 3.23 4.83
N LEU A 340 -7.26 2.01 5.14
CA LEU A 340 -6.49 1.60 6.32
C LEU A 340 -5.05 2.10 6.34
N ASN A 341 -4.56 2.61 5.20
CA ASN A 341 -3.22 3.18 5.07
C ASN A 341 -3.15 4.64 5.55
N GLN A 342 -4.24 5.20 6.12
CA GLN A 342 -4.10 6.36 6.98
C GLN A 342 -3.30 5.95 8.23
N SER A 343 -2.31 6.76 8.60
CA SER A 343 -1.52 6.51 9.79
C SER A 343 -2.43 6.30 11.01
N PRO A 344 -2.03 5.48 11.99
CA PRO A 344 -2.71 5.45 13.28
C PRO A 344 -2.78 6.88 13.85
N PRO A 345 -3.70 7.18 14.79
CA PRO A 345 -3.90 8.51 15.35
C PRO A 345 -2.57 9.07 15.89
N SER A 346 -1.88 9.84 15.07
CA SER A 346 -0.58 10.44 15.34
C SER A 346 -0.75 11.94 15.14
N ASP A 347 0.14 12.75 15.71
CA ASP A 347 0.06 14.22 15.61
C ASP A 347 -0.28 14.73 14.18
N PRO A 348 0.25 14.17 13.07
CA PRO A 348 -0.17 14.56 11.71
C PRO A 348 -1.61 14.15 11.34
N VAL A 349 -2.13 13.05 11.87
CA VAL A 349 -3.52 12.57 11.67
C VAL A 349 -4.51 13.37 12.53
N LEU A 350 -4.07 13.89 13.68
CA LEU A 350 -4.84 14.83 14.51
C LEU A 350 -5.08 16.18 13.83
N SER A 351 -4.41 16.46 12.69
CA SER A 351 -4.74 17.59 11.83
C SER A 351 -6.07 17.40 11.06
N SER A 352 -6.60 16.17 11.01
CA SER A 352 -7.89 15.81 10.45
C SER A 352 -8.84 15.36 11.57
N ASN A 353 -9.96 16.09 11.73
CA ASN A 353 -10.88 15.95 12.86
C ASN A 353 -11.59 14.60 13.02
N ASN A 354 -11.26 13.55 12.27
CA ASN A 354 -11.68 12.17 12.50
C ASN A 354 -10.90 11.29 11.53
N ARG A 355 -10.31 10.20 12.03
CA ARG A 355 -9.79 9.15 11.16
C ARG A 355 -10.96 8.62 10.32
N LYS A 356 -10.92 8.84 9.00
CA LYS A 356 -11.96 8.38 8.06
C LYS A 356 -11.53 7.02 7.49
N VAL A 357 -11.86 5.96 8.22
CA VAL A 357 -11.73 4.58 7.74
C VAL A 357 -13.12 3.96 7.75
N GLY A 358 -13.44 3.24 6.68
CA GLY A 358 -14.77 2.73 6.39
C GLY A 358 -14.84 2.29 4.93
N PRO A 359 -15.80 1.43 4.54
CA PRO A 359 -16.01 1.12 3.13
C PRO A 359 -16.37 2.42 2.40
N THR A 360 -15.59 2.79 1.39
CA THR A 360 -15.87 4.01 0.63
C THR A 360 -17.14 3.83 -0.20
N PRO A 361 -18.19 4.64 0.01
CA PRO A 361 -19.41 4.54 -0.78
C PRO A 361 -19.13 4.73 -2.26
N GLY A 362 -19.75 3.92 -3.13
CA GLY A 362 -19.56 4.02 -4.58
C GLY A 362 -18.31 3.32 -5.12
N TYR A 363 -17.52 2.62 -4.28
CA TYR A 363 -16.26 2.01 -4.73
C TYR A 363 -16.46 0.87 -5.72
N LYS A 364 -17.50 0.05 -5.54
CA LYS A 364 -17.86 -1.01 -6.49
C LYS A 364 -18.13 -0.42 -7.86
N GLU A 365 -18.96 0.61 -7.92
CA GLU A 365 -19.31 1.35 -9.15
C GLU A 365 -18.08 1.99 -9.78
N TRP A 366 -17.17 2.52 -8.96
CA TRP A 366 -15.89 3.03 -9.44
C TRP A 366 -15.01 1.94 -10.07
N LEU A 367 -14.92 0.74 -9.48
CA LEU A 367 -14.18 -0.38 -10.06
C LEU A 367 -14.78 -0.83 -11.40
N HIS A 368 -16.11 -0.86 -11.53
CA HIS A 368 -16.77 -1.14 -12.81
C HIS A 368 -16.39 -0.08 -13.87
N ARG A 369 -16.49 1.21 -13.52
CA ARG A 369 -16.11 2.30 -14.43
C ARG A 369 -14.62 2.27 -14.80
N LEU A 370 -13.75 1.93 -13.85
CA LEU A 370 -12.34 1.72 -14.10
C LEU A 370 -12.11 0.58 -15.10
N ARG A 371 -12.82 -0.54 -14.92
CA ARG A 371 -12.76 -1.67 -15.83
C ARG A 371 -13.22 -1.31 -17.23
N ASP A 372 -14.32 -0.57 -17.35
CA ASP A 372 -14.85 -0.12 -18.64
C ASP A 372 -13.86 0.83 -19.34
N THR A 373 -13.27 1.76 -18.58
CA THR A 373 -12.24 2.69 -19.09
C THR A 373 -11.03 1.92 -19.62
N CYS A 374 -10.54 0.92 -18.87
CA CYS A 374 -9.42 0.07 -19.29
C CYS A 374 -9.77 -0.73 -20.55
N LYS A 375 -10.97 -1.32 -20.60
CA LYS A 375 -11.45 -2.08 -21.75
C LYS A 375 -11.54 -1.22 -23.01
N GLN A 376 -12.11 -0.01 -22.91
CA GLN A 376 -12.21 0.93 -24.04
C GLN A 376 -10.84 1.38 -24.55
N GLY A 377 -9.88 1.57 -23.65
CA GLY A 377 -8.50 1.95 -24.00
C GLY A 377 -7.60 0.80 -24.47
N GLY A 378 -8.07 -0.46 -24.46
CA GLY A 378 -7.22 -1.63 -24.70
C GLY A 378 -6.07 -1.73 -23.69
N ILE A 379 -6.35 -1.45 -22.42
CA ILE A 379 -5.38 -1.45 -21.33
C ILE A 379 -5.70 -2.63 -20.41
N PRO A 380 -4.74 -3.53 -20.15
CA PRO A 380 -4.90 -4.56 -19.12
C PRO A 380 -5.17 -3.96 -17.74
N LEU A 381 -6.27 -4.37 -17.12
CA LEU A 381 -6.55 -4.10 -15.70
C LEU A 381 -5.93 -5.20 -14.85
N ILE A 382 -5.08 -4.82 -13.90
CA ILE A 382 -4.44 -5.71 -12.94
C ILE A 382 -5.07 -5.50 -11.57
N PHE A 383 -5.62 -6.57 -10.99
CA PHE A 383 -6.00 -6.59 -9.58
C PHE A 383 -4.86 -7.15 -8.73
N ASP A 384 -4.37 -6.34 -7.80
CA ASP A 384 -3.53 -6.82 -6.70
C ASP A 384 -4.41 -7.40 -5.59
N GLU A 385 -4.65 -8.70 -5.68
CA GLU A 385 -5.41 -9.49 -4.72
C GLU A 385 -4.51 -10.25 -3.74
N VAL A 386 -3.26 -9.80 -3.55
CA VAL A 386 -2.33 -10.41 -2.56
C VAL A 386 -2.87 -10.30 -1.13
N TYR A 387 -3.74 -9.33 -0.86
CA TYR A 387 -4.40 -9.18 0.45
C TYR A 387 -5.88 -9.56 0.42
N THR A 388 -6.60 -9.21 -0.65
CA THR A 388 -8.06 -9.38 -0.75
C THR A 388 -8.47 -10.76 -1.27
N GLY A 389 -7.58 -11.43 -1.99
CA GLY A 389 -7.78 -12.76 -2.51
C GLY A 389 -8.11 -13.73 -1.38
N PHE A 390 -9.16 -14.52 -1.59
CA PHE A 390 -9.66 -15.50 -0.62
C PHE A 390 -10.12 -14.91 0.73
N ARG A 391 -10.07 -13.60 0.95
CA ARG A 391 -10.46 -12.99 2.24
C ARG A 391 -11.89 -12.48 2.25
N LEU A 392 -12.28 -11.79 1.19
CA LEU A 392 -13.60 -11.16 1.08
C LEU A 392 -14.67 -12.15 0.61
N HIS A 393 -14.22 -13.11 -0.19
CA HIS A 393 -15.01 -14.11 -0.87
C HIS A 393 -14.02 -15.20 -1.33
N PRO A 394 -14.44 -16.46 -1.55
CA PRO A 394 -13.56 -17.51 -2.07
C PRO A 394 -12.84 -17.15 -3.39
N ARG A 395 -13.44 -16.23 -4.16
CA ARG A 395 -12.87 -15.68 -5.42
C ARG A 395 -12.25 -14.30 -5.29
N GLY A 396 -11.96 -13.85 -4.07
CA GLY A 396 -11.41 -12.52 -3.80
C GLY A 396 -12.38 -11.38 -4.13
N ALA A 397 -11.82 -10.19 -4.29
CA ALA A 397 -12.52 -8.96 -4.66
C ALA A 397 -13.22 -9.07 -6.01
N GLN A 398 -12.70 -9.86 -6.96
CA GLN A 398 -13.43 -10.12 -8.20
C GLN A 398 -14.80 -10.76 -7.95
N GLY A 399 -14.88 -11.71 -7.00
CA GLY A 399 -16.16 -12.31 -6.60
C GLY A 399 -17.02 -11.38 -5.76
N ALA A 400 -16.41 -10.66 -4.80
CA ALA A 400 -17.13 -9.76 -3.90
C ALA A 400 -17.74 -8.54 -4.63
N TYR A 401 -17.05 -8.02 -5.65
CA TYR A 401 -17.48 -6.84 -6.41
C TYR A 401 -18.03 -7.16 -7.79
N ASP A 402 -17.96 -8.42 -8.25
CA ASP A 402 -18.34 -8.82 -9.62
C ASP A 402 -17.62 -7.99 -10.71
N VAL A 403 -16.32 -7.71 -10.50
CA VAL A 403 -15.46 -7.02 -11.46
C VAL A 403 -14.33 -7.95 -11.86
N LYS A 404 -14.19 -8.23 -13.15
CA LYS A 404 -13.15 -9.12 -13.67
C LYS A 404 -11.91 -8.34 -14.11
N ALA A 405 -10.76 -8.65 -13.55
CA ALA A 405 -9.48 -8.12 -14.02
C ALA A 405 -8.93 -8.98 -15.18
N ASP A 406 -8.05 -8.38 -15.99
CA ASP A 406 -7.33 -9.13 -17.03
C ASP A 406 -6.17 -9.92 -16.41
N ILE A 407 -5.43 -9.32 -15.48
CA ILE A 407 -4.39 -10.00 -14.72
C ILE A 407 -4.73 -9.90 -13.23
N VAL A 408 -4.46 -10.96 -12.47
CA VAL A 408 -4.68 -10.99 -11.03
C VAL A 408 -3.43 -11.49 -10.34
N CYS A 409 -3.00 -10.77 -9.31
CA CYS A 409 -1.90 -11.17 -8.43
C CYS A 409 -2.47 -11.74 -7.12
N TYR A 410 -2.07 -12.94 -6.74
CA TYR A 410 -2.36 -13.55 -5.44
C TYR A 410 -1.08 -13.79 -4.63
N GLY A 411 -1.24 -14.01 -3.33
CA GLY A 411 -0.15 -14.34 -2.41
C GLY A 411 -0.70 -14.67 -1.03
N LYS A 412 0.10 -14.41 0.02
CA LYS A 412 -0.30 -14.56 1.43
C LYS A 412 -1.01 -15.90 1.68
N THR A 413 -2.31 -15.84 2.00
CA THR A 413 -3.23 -16.94 2.30
C THR A 413 -3.13 -18.10 1.33
N LEU A 414 -2.92 -17.83 0.03
CA LEU A 414 -2.89 -18.85 -1.01
C LEU A 414 -1.85 -19.95 -0.75
N GLY A 415 -0.72 -19.61 -0.11
CA GLY A 415 0.38 -20.56 0.08
C GLY A 415 0.11 -21.62 1.15
N GLY A 416 -1.08 -21.66 1.74
CA GLY A 416 -1.39 -22.61 2.82
C GLY A 416 -0.52 -22.39 4.07
N GLY A 417 -0.03 -21.16 4.28
CA GLY A 417 0.86 -20.81 5.39
C GLY A 417 2.32 -20.62 4.99
N LEU A 418 2.66 -20.88 3.72
CA LEU A 418 4.01 -20.74 3.18
C LEU A 418 4.15 -19.59 2.18
N PRO A 419 5.37 -19.09 1.92
CA PRO A 419 5.59 -17.98 0.98
C PRO A 419 5.22 -18.33 -0.45
N ILE A 420 4.35 -17.51 -1.06
CA ILE A 420 3.98 -17.63 -2.47
C ILE A 420 3.57 -16.27 -3.06
N GLY A 421 3.80 -16.12 -4.36
CA GLY A 421 3.12 -15.16 -5.23
C GLY A 421 2.62 -15.88 -6.47
N VAL A 422 1.45 -15.48 -6.98
CA VAL A 422 0.86 -16.07 -8.19
C VAL A 422 0.34 -14.96 -9.09
N VAL A 423 0.58 -15.10 -10.40
CA VAL A 423 0.00 -14.24 -11.43
C VAL A 423 -0.89 -15.09 -12.32
N CYS A 424 -2.16 -14.73 -12.44
CA CYS A 424 -3.08 -15.32 -13.40
C CYS A 424 -3.41 -14.29 -14.48
N GLY A 425 -3.41 -14.68 -15.76
CA GLY A 425 -3.69 -13.76 -16.86
C GLY A 425 -3.96 -14.47 -18.20
N PRO A 426 -4.31 -13.73 -19.25
CA PRO A 426 -4.55 -14.30 -20.57
C PRO A 426 -3.23 -14.69 -21.25
N THR A 427 -3.29 -15.70 -22.10
CA THR A 427 -2.12 -16.32 -22.75
C THR A 427 -1.25 -15.32 -23.50
N ASP A 428 -1.88 -14.40 -24.24
CA ASP A 428 -1.17 -13.37 -24.99
C ASP A 428 -0.43 -12.37 -24.10
N LEU A 429 -0.99 -11.98 -22.95
CA LEU A 429 -0.32 -11.09 -22.00
C LEU A 429 0.68 -11.81 -21.10
N MET A 430 0.56 -13.12 -20.89
CA MET A 430 1.47 -13.90 -20.06
C MET A 430 2.70 -14.40 -20.83
N ALA A 431 2.68 -14.30 -22.17
CA ALA A 431 3.79 -14.68 -23.03
C ALA A 431 5.13 -14.04 -22.62
N ARG A 432 6.18 -14.87 -22.57
CA ARG A 432 7.55 -14.47 -22.18
C ARG A 432 8.56 -14.46 -23.31
N GLY A 433 8.13 -14.78 -24.51
CA GLY A 433 8.95 -14.74 -25.71
C GLY A 433 8.12 -14.26 -26.89
N ASP A 434 8.80 -13.71 -27.90
CA ASP A 434 8.18 -13.32 -29.15
C ASP A 434 8.42 -14.42 -30.20
N ALA A 435 7.33 -15.02 -30.70
CA ALA A 435 7.40 -16.09 -31.70
C ALA A 435 8.11 -15.66 -33.01
N LYS A 436 8.16 -14.36 -33.30
CA LYS A 436 8.78 -13.80 -34.51
C LYS A 436 10.16 -13.19 -34.25
N LYS A 437 10.53 -12.94 -32.98
CA LYS A 437 11.76 -12.24 -32.61
C LYS A 437 12.47 -12.99 -31.49
N ALA A 438 13.36 -13.92 -31.85
CA ALA A 438 14.06 -14.79 -30.91
C ALA A 438 14.77 -14.04 -29.76
N ALA A 439 15.30 -12.84 -30.00
CA ALA A 439 15.99 -12.04 -28.98
C ALA A 439 15.04 -11.26 -28.05
N ARG A 440 13.73 -11.21 -28.34
CA ARG A 440 12.75 -10.50 -27.53
C ARG A 440 12.18 -11.46 -26.49
N VAL A 441 12.79 -11.44 -25.31
CA VAL A 441 12.49 -12.34 -24.19
C VAL A 441 12.21 -11.53 -22.92
N ASN A 442 11.26 -12.01 -22.12
CA ASN A 442 10.95 -11.48 -20.80
C ASN A 442 11.48 -12.44 -19.71
N TYR A 443 12.65 -12.11 -19.16
CA TYR A 443 13.25 -12.89 -18.09
C TYR A 443 12.55 -12.67 -16.75
N VAL A 444 11.88 -13.73 -16.30
CA VAL A 444 11.34 -13.85 -14.95
C VAL A 444 11.69 -15.26 -14.48
N ILE A 445 12.66 -15.34 -13.57
CA ILE A 445 13.25 -16.59 -13.07
C ILE A 445 13.24 -16.52 -11.55
N GLY A 446 12.88 -17.62 -10.89
CA GLY A 446 12.97 -17.76 -9.44
C GLY A 446 13.32 -19.20 -9.09
N THR A 447 14.43 -19.40 -8.38
CA THR A 447 14.96 -20.74 -8.04
C THR A 447 13.96 -21.59 -7.28
N PHE A 448 13.19 -20.97 -6.39
CA PHE A 448 12.20 -21.62 -5.53
C PHE A 448 10.76 -21.47 -6.04
N ALA A 449 10.56 -20.86 -7.22
CA ALA A 449 9.23 -20.76 -7.81
C ALA A 449 8.68 -22.17 -8.10
N GLY A 450 7.49 -22.47 -7.56
CA GLY A 450 6.92 -23.81 -7.66
C GLY A 450 7.54 -24.84 -6.71
N HIS A 451 8.11 -24.42 -5.57
CA HIS A 451 8.68 -25.32 -4.57
C HIS A 451 7.68 -26.43 -4.14
N PRO A 452 8.02 -27.73 -4.18
CA PRO A 452 7.08 -28.84 -3.92
C PRO A 452 6.33 -28.75 -2.59
N PHE A 453 7.02 -28.42 -1.49
CA PHE A 453 6.40 -28.17 -0.18
C PHE A 453 5.30 -27.09 -0.26
N VAL A 454 5.60 -25.95 -0.89
CA VAL A 454 4.64 -24.85 -1.05
C VAL A 454 3.49 -25.25 -1.96
N MET A 455 3.77 -25.96 -3.07
CA MET A 455 2.74 -26.43 -3.99
C MET A 455 1.77 -27.41 -3.36
N ALA A 456 2.27 -28.33 -2.53
CA ALA A 456 1.44 -29.28 -1.79
C ALA A 456 0.61 -28.59 -0.69
N SER A 457 1.19 -27.66 0.08
CA SER A 457 0.45 -26.89 1.08
C SER A 457 -0.64 -25.99 0.47
N MET A 458 -0.32 -25.31 -0.64
CA MET A 458 -1.30 -24.55 -1.42
C MET A 458 -2.42 -25.45 -1.97
N ASN A 459 -2.09 -26.69 -2.37
CA ASN A 459 -3.09 -27.63 -2.87
C ASN A 459 -4.10 -28.03 -1.79
N ALA A 460 -3.61 -28.31 -0.58
CA ALA A 460 -4.46 -28.58 0.59
C ALA A 460 -5.41 -27.39 0.85
N PHE A 461 -4.88 -26.17 0.84
CA PHE A 461 -5.67 -24.94 0.97
C PHE A 461 -6.72 -24.81 -0.14
N LEU A 462 -6.35 -24.99 -1.41
CA LEU A 462 -7.27 -24.85 -2.54
C LEU A 462 -8.38 -25.91 -2.55
N LYS A 463 -8.09 -27.14 -2.11
CA LYS A 463 -9.11 -28.18 -1.92
C LYS A 463 -10.08 -27.80 -0.82
N TRP A 464 -9.57 -27.35 0.32
CA TRP A 464 -10.39 -26.88 1.44
C TRP A 464 -11.29 -25.71 1.04
N LEU A 465 -10.79 -24.78 0.23
CA LEU A 465 -11.52 -23.60 -0.24
C LEU A 465 -12.74 -23.94 -1.11
N GLU A 466 -12.71 -25.08 -1.81
CA GLU A 466 -13.79 -25.52 -2.69
C GLU A 466 -14.91 -26.29 -1.98
N LEU A 467 -14.70 -26.65 -0.71
CA LEU A 467 -15.70 -27.37 0.06
C LEU A 467 -16.97 -26.50 0.22
N PRO A 468 -18.17 -27.05 -0.02
CA PRO A 468 -19.42 -26.28 0.12
C PRO A 468 -19.61 -25.63 1.49
N GLU A 469 -19.17 -26.30 2.56
CA GLU A 469 -19.18 -25.80 3.93
C GLU A 469 -18.23 -24.61 4.11
N THR A 470 -17.05 -24.63 3.47
CA THR A 470 -16.09 -23.52 3.48
C THR A 470 -16.65 -22.32 2.72
N ILE A 471 -17.31 -22.54 1.58
CA ILE A 471 -17.92 -21.44 0.83
C ILE A 471 -19.02 -20.75 1.67
N LYS A 472 -19.87 -21.55 2.33
CA LYS A 472 -20.95 -21.04 3.20
C LYS A 472 -20.42 -20.32 4.45
N SER A 473 -19.24 -20.68 4.95
CA SER A 473 -18.71 -20.09 6.18
C SER A 473 -18.32 -18.62 6.02
N TYR A 474 -18.07 -18.12 4.80
CA TYR A 474 -17.84 -16.69 4.57
C TYR A 474 -19.08 -15.86 4.92
N ASP A 475 -20.26 -16.28 4.48
CA ASP A 475 -21.51 -15.56 4.76
C ASP A 475 -21.82 -15.57 6.27
N VAL A 476 -21.58 -16.70 6.92
CA VAL A 476 -21.73 -16.84 8.39
C VAL A 476 -20.73 -15.93 9.12
N MET A 477 -19.47 -15.90 8.70
CA MET A 477 -18.45 -15.02 9.27
C MET A 477 -18.85 -13.55 9.11
N HIS A 478 -19.27 -13.11 7.93
CA HIS A 478 -19.69 -11.72 7.71
C HIS A 478 -20.87 -11.34 8.62
N ALA A 479 -21.89 -12.18 8.72
CA ALA A 479 -23.04 -11.94 9.59
C ALA A 479 -22.63 -11.86 11.08
N ASN A 480 -21.73 -12.74 11.53
CA ASN A 480 -21.21 -12.71 12.90
C ASN A 480 -20.42 -11.44 13.19
N ILE A 481 -19.58 -10.99 12.26
CA ILE A 481 -18.82 -9.75 12.37
C ILE A 481 -19.77 -8.56 12.45
N ASP A 482 -20.76 -8.47 11.56
CA ASP A 482 -21.72 -7.35 11.58
C ASP A 482 -22.49 -7.29 12.91
N ASN A 483 -22.90 -8.44 13.45
CA ASN A 483 -23.53 -8.53 14.77
C ASN A 483 -22.58 -8.13 15.91
N PHE A 484 -21.32 -8.57 15.86
CA PHE A 484 -20.31 -8.18 16.83
C PHE A 484 -20.07 -6.66 16.82
N ILE A 485 -19.85 -6.08 15.63
CA ILE A 485 -19.62 -4.65 15.45
C ILE A 485 -20.80 -3.83 16.01
N LYS A 486 -22.04 -4.24 15.69
CA LYS A 486 -23.25 -3.60 16.23
C LYS A 486 -23.31 -3.67 17.76
N THR A 487 -23.05 -4.85 18.32
CA THR A 487 -23.12 -5.09 19.77
C THR A 487 -22.03 -4.32 20.51
N ALA A 488 -20.79 -4.38 20.02
CA ALA A 488 -19.65 -3.66 20.59
C ALA A 488 -19.89 -2.15 20.58
N ASN A 489 -20.35 -1.59 19.46
CA ASN A 489 -20.66 -0.16 19.34
C ASN A 489 -21.75 0.28 20.32
N ALA A 490 -22.81 -0.52 20.51
CA ALA A 490 -23.84 -0.22 21.50
C ALA A 490 -23.25 -0.19 22.93
N LYS A 491 -22.34 -1.11 23.26
CA LYS A 491 -21.67 -1.15 24.57
C LYS A 491 -20.70 0.00 24.79
N PHE A 492 -19.98 0.42 23.76
CA PHE A 492 -19.12 1.60 23.84
C PHE A 492 -19.93 2.88 24.04
N GLN A 493 -21.07 3.00 23.37
CA GLN A 493 -21.99 4.12 23.55
C GLN A 493 -22.62 4.13 24.96
N GLU A 494 -23.05 2.98 25.48
CA GLU A 494 -23.61 2.84 26.84
C GLU A 494 -22.64 3.34 27.92
N LYS A 495 -21.32 3.16 27.71
CA LYS A 495 -20.26 3.54 28.64
C LYS A 495 -19.56 4.87 28.31
N ASP A 496 -20.02 5.59 27.29
CA ASP A 496 -19.41 6.82 26.76
C ASP A 496 -17.90 6.68 26.44
N TYR A 497 -17.50 5.53 25.90
CA TYR A 497 -16.14 5.35 25.38
C TYR A 497 -16.00 6.01 24.01
N PRO A 498 -14.90 6.77 23.75
CA PRO A 498 -14.75 7.55 22.53
C PRO A 498 -14.29 6.71 21.34
N ILE A 499 -14.79 5.47 21.21
CA ILE A 499 -14.41 4.52 20.16
C ILE A 499 -15.63 3.99 19.43
N GLN A 500 -15.42 3.64 18.16
CA GLN A 500 -16.41 2.98 17.31
C GLN A 500 -15.69 1.99 16.40
N LEU A 501 -16.29 0.83 16.17
CA LEU A 501 -15.80 -0.15 15.22
C LEU A 501 -16.48 0.01 13.86
N THR A 502 -15.73 -0.23 12.80
CA THR A 502 -16.23 -0.36 11.43
C THR A 502 -15.55 -1.56 10.77
N ASN A 503 -16.26 -2.21 9.85
CA ASN A 503 -15.72 -3.32 9.07
C ASN A 503 -15.94 -3.12 7.56
N TRP A 504 -15.18 -3.91 6.82
CA TRP A 504 -15.29 -4.19 5.41
C TRP A 504 -15.02 -5.70 5.25
N PHE A 505 -16.09 -6.48 5.14
CA PHE A 505 -16.04 -7.94 5.25
C PHE A 505 -15.33 -8.36 6.56
N SER A 506 -14.28 -9.19 6.47
CA SER A 506 -13.46 -9.65 7.60
C SER A 506 -12.35 -8.69 8.03
N VAL A 507 -12.21 -7.54 7.36
CA VAL A 507 -11.24 -6.50 7.70
C VAL A 507 -11.95 -5.43 8.51
N TRP A 508 -11.40 -5.03 9.64
CA TRP A 508 -12.04 -4.04 10.51
C TRP A 508 -11.04 -3.05 11.11
N SER A 509 -11.57 -1.99 11.70
CA SER A 509 -10.79 -0.89 12.24
C SER A 509 -11.48 -0.26 13.44
N ILE A 510 -10.68 0.38 14.29
CA ILE A 510 -11.16 1.19 15.41
C ILE A 510 -11.07 2.66 14.99
N LEU A 511 -12.22 3.31 15.04
CA LEU A 511 -12.43 4.74 14.89
C LEU A 511 -12.55 5.37 16.27
N TYR A 512 -12.32 6.68 16.32
CA TYR A 512 -12.48 7.46 17.53
C TYR A 512 -13.55 8.52 17.28
N THR A 513 -14.46 8.68 18.23
CA THR A 513 -15.65 9.54 18.09
C THR A 513 -15.43 10.95 18.65
N LYS A 514 -14.37 11.14 19.45
CA LYS A 514 -13.93 12.43 20.00
C LYS A 514 -12.48 12.70 19.54
N PRO A 515 -12.01 13.96 19.48
CA PRO A 515 -10.59 14.25 19.28
C PRO A 515 -9.76 13.79 20.49
N GLY A 516 -8.56 13.26 20.28
CA GLY A 516 -7.70 12.86 21.40
C GLY A 516 -6.23 12.68 21.00
N ARG A 517 -5.32 13.28 21.77
CA ARG A 517 -3.87 13.27 21.48
C ARG A 517 -3.20 11.92 21.75
N TYR A 518 -3.82 11.08 22.57
CA TYR A 518 -3.27 9.81 23.07
C TYR A 518 -3.99 8.57 22.56
N HIS A 519 -4.88 8.70 21.57
CA HIS A 519 -5.62 7.55 21.02
C HIS A 519 -4.70 6.43 20.51
N TRP A 520 -3.50 6.75 20.05
CA TRP A 520 -2.51 5.76 19.67
C TRP A 520 -2.02 4.86 20.81
N LEU A 521 -2.12 5.28 22.07
CA LEU A 521 -1.76 4.45 23.22
C LEU A 521 -2.71 3.25 23.38
N PHE A 522 -3.90 3.29 22.79
CA PHE A 522 -4.91 2.24 22.97
C PHE A 522 -4.40 0.85 22.60
N GLN A 523 -3.53 0.73 21.60
CA GLN A 523 -2.93 -0.56 21.23
C GLN A 523 -2.12 -1.21 22.37
N TYR A 524 -1.49 -0.41 23.24
CA TYR A 524 -0.74 -0.93 24.38
C TYR A 524 -1.68 -1.44 25.46
N PHE A 525 -2.79 -0.75 25.72
CA PHE A 525 -3.83 -1.22 26.63
C PHE A 525 -4.55 -2.47 26.10
N LEU A 526 -4.76 -2.56 24.79
CA LEU A 526 -5.26 -3.79 24.15
C LEU A 526 -4.29 -4.95 24.33
N LYS A 527 -2.99 -4.73 24.11
CA LYS A 527 -1.96 -5.74 24.35
C LYS A 527 -1.93 -6.20 25.80
N ASP A 528 -2.01 -5.27 26.75
CA ASP A 528 -2.12 -5.61 28.17
C ASP A 528 -3.35 -6.47 28.49
N ALA A 529 -4.50 -6.13 27.88
CA ALA A 529 -5.75 -6.86 27.99
C ALA A 529 -5.73 -8.24 27.31
N GLY A 530 -4.63 -8.63 26.63
CA GLY A 530 -4.49 -9.92 25.97
C GLY A 530 -5.00 -9.92 24.52
N VAL A 531 -4.80 -8.82 23.80
CA VAL A 531 -5.12 -8.69 22.38
C VAL A 531 -3.85 -8.39 21.59
N SER A 532 -3.49 -9.25 20.64
CA SER A 532 -2.33 -9.08 19.77
C SER A 532 -2.71 -8.31 18.50
N LEU A 533 -1.90 -7.32 18.12
CA LEU A 533 -2.13 -6.45 16.98
C LEU A 533 -0.88 -6.38 16.11
N SER A 534 -1.08 -6.03 14.84
CA SER A 534 0.03 -5.71 13.94
C SER A 534 0.65 -4.35 14.26
N TRP A 535 1.84 -4.07 13.72
CA TRP A 535 2.55 -2.79 13.94
C TRP A 535 1.78 -1.54 13.44
N VAL A 536 0.74 -1.71 12.62
CA VAL A 536 -0.14 -0.60 12.23
C VAL A 536 -1.16 -0.23 13.32
N GLY A 537 -1.11 -0.89 14.49
CA GLY A 537 -1.89 -0.61 15.68
C GLY A 537 -3.38 -0.87 15.47
N THR A 538 -4.21 0.06 15.93
CA THR A 538 -5.69 0.06 15.74
C THR A 538 -6.10 0.34 14.29
N GLY A 539 -5.10 0.42 13.41
CA GLY A 539 -5.17 0.69 12.00
C GLY A 539 -6.00 -0.34 11.23
N ARG A 540 -5.58 -1.60 11.30
CA ARG A 540 -6.09 -2.68 10.46
C ARG A 540 -6.07 -3.97 11.26
N LEU A 541 -7.26 -4.52 11.42
CA LEU A 541 -7.54 -5.67 12.24
C LEU A 541 -8.31 -6.68 11.40
N LEU A 542 -8.21 -7.95 11.78
CA LEU A 542 -8.68 -9.05 10.96
C LEU A 542 -9.40 -10.09 11.80
N PHE A 543 -10.46 -10.64 11.22
CA PHE A 543 -11.05 -11.90 11.63
C PHE A 543 -10.66 -13.02 10.66
N SER A 544 -10.62 -14.25 11.17
CA SER A 544 -10.49 -15.49 10.39
C SER A 544 -11.80 -16.28 10.46
N LEU A 545 -11.95 -17.28 9.60
CA LEU A 545 -13.13 -18.15 9.53
C LEU A 545 -13.27 -19.08 10.75
N GLU A 546 -12.24 -19.20 11.60
CA GLU A 546 -12.27 -20.05 12.79
C GLU A 546 -12.99 -19.41 13.98
N TRP A 547 -13.22 -18.09 13.93
CA TRP A 547 -13.80 -17.32 15.03
C TRP A 547 -15.22 -17.79 15.34
N LYS A 548 -15.45 -18.12 16.61
CA LYS A 548 -16.75 -18.53 17.15
C LYS A 548 -17.37 -17.40 17.95
N LYS A 549 -18.64 -17.57 18.31
CA LYS A 549 -19.37 -16.58 19.12
C LYS A 549 -18.63 -16.26 20.42
N GLU A 550 -18.10 -17.28 21.07
CA GLU A 550 -17.36 -17.16 22.33
C GLU A 550 -16.08 -16.32 22.17
N ASP A 551 -15.44 -16.37 21.00
CA ASP A 551 -14.26 -15.54 20.70
C ASP A 551 -14.65 -14.06 20.54
N TYR A 552 -15.77 -13.77 19.87
CA TYR A 552 -16.28 -12.40 19.76
C TYR A 552 -16.66 -11.82 21.13
N ASP A 553 -17.30 -12.61 21.99
CA ASP A 553 -17.66 -12.22 23.36
C ASP A 553 -16.39 -11.94 24.18
N ARG A 554 -15.39 -12.83 24.11
CA ARG A 554 -14.08 -12.65 24.76
C ARG A 554 -13.34 -11.41 24.25
N LEU A 555 -13.36 -11.14 22.95
CA LEU A 555 -12.76 -9.93 22.38
C LEU A 555 -13.47 -8.67 22.90
N LEU A 556 -14.80 -8.66 22.96
CA LEU A 556 -15.55 -7.53 23.50
C LEU A 556 -15.16 -7.22 24.95
N GLU A 557 -15.02 -8.24 25.79
CA GLU A 557 -14.54 -8.10 27.16
C GLU A 557 -13.15 -7.45 27.22
N ARG A 558 -12.21 -7.89 26.37
CA ARG A 558 -10.86 -7.30 26.33
C ARG A 558 -10.86 -5.86 25.82
N LEU A 559 -11.67 -5.55 24.81
CA LEU A 559 -11.84 -4.19 24.31
C LEU A 559 -12.39 -3.26 25.40
N LEU A 560 -13.41 -3.69 26.14
CA LEU A 560 -14.01 -2.94 27.24
C LEU A 560 -13.03 -2.74 28.40
N SER A 561 -12.26 -3.77 28.75
CA SER A 561 -11.21 -3.69 29.77
C SER A 561 -10.14 -2.67 29.40
N ALA A 562 -9.65 -2.68 28.16
CA ALA A 562 -8.67 -1.72 27.69
C ALA A 562 -9.23 -0.28 27.70
N CYS A 563 -10.51 -0.10 27.33
CA CYS A 563 -11.17 1.21 27.40
C CYS A 563 -11.27 1.73 28.82
N GLU A 564 -11.64 0.85 29.76
CA GLU A 564 -11.75 1.19 31.18
C GLU A 564 -10.39 1.60 31.76
N GLN A 565 -9.32 0.88 31.43
CA GLN A 565 -7.96 1.23 31.86
C GLN A 565 -7.53 2.59 31.32
N MET A 566 -7.81 2.88 30.04
CA MET A 566 -7.53 4.20 29.47
C MET A 566 -8.35 5.31 30.12
N GLN A 567 -9.62 5.05 30.47
CA GLN A 567 -10.47 6.01 31.16
C GLN A 567 -9.94 6.32 32.57
N LYS A 568 -9.60 5.28 33.34
CA LYS A 568 -9.00 5.43 34.69
C LYS A 568 -7.70 6.23 34.65
N GLY A 569 -6.87 6.02 33.62
CA GLY A 569 -5.63 6.77 33.41
C GLY A 569 -5.80 8.20 32.89
N GLY A 570 -7.02 8.66 32.57
CA GLY A 570 -7.26 10.01 32.02
C GLY A 570 -6.84 10.17 30.55
N TRP A 571 -6.74 9.08 29.79
CA TRP A 571 -6.24 9.08 28.42
C TRP A 571 -7.31 9.43 27.37
N TRP A 572 -8.58 9.37 27.75
CA TRP A 572 -9.72 9.76 26.89
C TRP A 572 -10.10 11.24 27.01
N GLU A 573 -9.38 12.04 27.80
CA GLU A 573 -9.68 13.46 27.91
C GLU A 573 -9.52 14.19 26.58
N GLU A 574 -10.53 15.01 26.27
CA GLU A 574 -10.49 15.85 25.09
C GLU A 574 -9.41 16.94 25.23
N PRO A 575 -8.68 17.25 24.15
CA PRO A 575 -7.67 18.29 24.16
C PRO A 575 -8.28 19.67 24.48
N LYS A 576 -7.74 20.34 25.50
CA LYS A 576 -8.11 21.73 25.83
C LYS A 576 -7.33 22.76 25.01
N ALA A 577 -6.18 22.34 24.46
CA ALA A 577 -5.40 23.14 23.52
C ALA A 577 -5.82 22.86 22.07
N ASN A 578 -5.77 23.88 21.22
CA ASN A 578 -5.85 23.69 19.77
C ASN A 578 -4.60 22.95 19.28
N ILE A 579 -4.68 21.62 19.22
CA ILE A 579 -3.57 20.74 18.83
C ILE A 579 -3.01 21.13 17.47
N LYS A 580 -3.88 21.49 16.52
CA LYS A 580 -3.47 21.83 15.15
C LYS A 580 -2.60 23.08 15.13
N ALA A 581 -2.98 24.12 15.86
CA ALA A 581 -2.20 25.35 15.97
C ALA A 581 -0.87 25.08 16.67
N LYS A 582 -0.90 24.36 17.80
CA LYS A 582 0.30 24.06 18.59
C LYS A 582 1.30 23.20 17.80
N LEU A 583 0.83 22.16 17.12
CA LEU A 583 1.65 21.30 16.27
C LEU A 583 2.23 22.07 15.07
N GLY A 584 1.45 22.97 14.46
CA GLY A 584 1.93 23.83 13.37
C GLY A 584 3.10 24.72 13.83
N VAL A 585 3.00 25.29 15.02
CA VAL A 585 4.09 26.08 15.64
C VAL A 585 5.29 25.19 15.97
N GLU A 586 5.07 24.01 16.55
CA GLU A 586 6.14 23.05 16.91
C GLU A 586 6.92 22.60 15.65
N ILE A 587 6.22 22.17 14.59
CA ILE A 587 6.82 21.78 13.32
C ILE A 587 7.52 22.97 12.66
N GLY A 588 6.87 24.13 12.60
CA GLY A 588 7.45 25.35 12.02
C GLY A 588 8.74 25.77 12.71
N THR A 589 8.75 25.72 14.04
CA THR A 589 9.94 26.01 14.86
C THR A 589 11.05 25.01 14.61
N ALA A 590 10.72 23.70 14.55
CA ALA A 590 11.71 22.67 14.27
C ALA A 590 12.33 22.82 12.88
N VAL A 591 11.50 23.10 11.86
CA VAL A 591 11.97 23.37 10.49
C VAL A 591 12.87 24.61 10.47
N PHE A 592 12.46 25.70 11.13
CA PHE A 592 13.26 26.93 11.22
C PHE A 592 14.63 26.70 11.87
N LYS A 593 14.67 25.99 13.00
CA LYS A 593 15.93 25.61 13.67
C LYS A 593 16.84 24.78 12.76
N ASN A 594 16.28 23.79 12.06
CA ASN A 594 17.04 22.95 11.14
C ASN A 594 17.62 23.75 9.97
N VAL A 595 16.83 24.63 9.36
CA VAL A 595 17.27 25.51 8.25
C VAL A 595 18.41 26.45 8.67
N LEU A 596 18.39 26.94 9.91
CA LEU A 596 19.44 27.82 10.44
C LEU A 596 20.66 27.08 11.01
N GLY A 597 20.69 25.75 10.98
CA GLY A 597 21.76 24.96 11.61
C GLY A 597 21.83 25.12 13.14
N LEU A 598 20.76 25.60 13.76
CA LEU A 598 20.65 25.77 15.21
C LEU A 598 20.26 24.42 15.84
N THR A 599 21.25 23.59 16.15
CA THR A 599 21.04 22.34 16.90
C THR A 599 21.11 22.62 18.40
N GLY A 600 19.97 22.46 19.10
CA GLY A 600 19.85 22.59 20.55
C GLY A 600 19.45 23.99 20.97
#